data_AF-A0A958LJS3-F1
#
_entry.id   AF-A0A958LJS3-F1
#
_cell.length_a   1.000
_cell.length_b   1.000
_cell.length_c   1.000
_cell.angle_alpha   90.00
_cell.angle_beta   90.00
_cell.angle_gamma   90.00
#
_symmetry.space_group_name_H-M   'P 1'
#
loop_
_entity.id
_entity.type
_entity.pdbx_description
1 polymer ?
#
loop_
_entity_poly.entity_id
_entity_poly.type
_entity_poly.pdbx_seq_one_letter_code
_entity_poly.pdbx_strand_id
1 'polypeptide(L)' 'DLVIRTGGESRISNFYLWQAAYSEIMVIKKMWPEFKISDLDDCIRFFSNRERRYGKTSEQVRMSLVDPCLISQEKIE' A
#
# COMPACT_ATOMS: atom_id res chain seq x y z
N ASP A 1 -0.17 -1.76 8.13
CA ASP A 1 -0.37 -1.23 6.77
C ASP A 1 0.59 -1.81 5.73
N LEU A 2 1.86 -2.00 6.08
CA LEU A 2 2.85 -2.68 5.25
C LEU A 2 3.43 -3.86 6.05
N VAL A 3 3.50 -5.03 5.42
CA VAL A 3 4.20 -6.21 5.95
C VAL A 3 5.40 -6.48 5.05
N ILE A 4 6.60 -6.41 5.60
CA ILE A 4 7.86 -6.69 4.89
C ILE A 4 8.35 -8.08 5.30
N ARG A 5 8.61 -8.94 4.32
CA ARG A 5 9.16 -10.28 4.53
C ARG A 5 10.45 -10.46 3.76
N THR A 6 11.55 -10.66 4.48
CA THR A 6 12.87 -10.99 3.92
C THR A 6 13.02 -12.49 3.68
N GLY A 7 14.06 -12.89 2.94
CA GLY A 7 14.40 -14.30 2.69
C GLY A 7 13.71 -14.92 1.46
N GLY A 8 13.01 -14.14 0.64
CA GLY A 8 12.47 -14.57 -0.66
C GLY A 8 11.22 -15.44 -0.63
N GLU A 9 10.76 -15.84 0.56
CA GLU A 9 9.62 -16.72 0.74
C GLU A 9 8.28 -15.97 0.64
N SER A 10 7.43 -16.32 -0.33
CA SER A 10 6.10 -15.70 -0.53
C SER A 10 5.00 -16.35 0.31
N ARG A 11 5.11 -16.24 1.65
CA ARG A 11 4.11 -16.74 2.60
C ARG A 11 4.01 -15.83 3.82
N ILE A 12 2.90 -15.90 4.54
CA ILE A 12 2.73 -15.12 5.78
C ILE A 12 3.22 -15.91 7.01
N SER A 13 3.22 -17.25 6.96
CA SER A 13 3.70 -18.10 8.07
C SER A 13 2.99 -17.83 9.41
N ASN A 14 1.66 -17.67 9.39
CA ASN A 14 0.84 -17.40 10.58
C ASN A 14 1.20 -16.11 11.34
N PHE A 15 1.79 -15.13 10.65
CA PHE A 15 2.13 -13.83 11.22
C PHE A 15 1.00 -12.82 10.98
N TYR A 16 0.35 -12.33 12.05
CA TYR A 16 -0.64 -11.23 12.01
C TYR A 16 -1.74 -11.38 10.95
N LEU A 17 -2.37 -12.56 10.85
CA LEU A 17 -3.36 -12.87 9.81
C LEU A 17 -4.52 -11.85 9.76
N TRP A 18 -5.11 -11.54 10.92
CA TRP A 18 -6.25 -10.63 10.99
C TRP A 18 -5.82 -9.19 10.72
N GLN A 19 -4.74 -8.75 11.35
CA GLN A 19 -4.25 -7.38 11.26
C GLN A 19 -3.67 -7.06 9.87
N ALA A 20 -3.20 -8.07 9.13
CA ALA A 20 -2.66 -7.91 7.79
C ALA A 20 -3.70 -7.96 6.66
N ALA A 21 -5.00 -8.09 6.95
CA ALA A 21 -6.06 -8.33 5.95
C ALA A 21 -6.06 -7.37 4.74
N TYR A 22 -5.74 -6.09 4.98
CA TYR A 22 -5.60 -5.05 3.93
C TYR A 22 -4.23 -4.36 3.97
N SER A 23 -3.21 -5.05 4.50
CA SER A 23 -1.85 -4.56 4.44
C SER A 23 -1.22 -4.93 3.10
N GLU A 24 -0.39 -4.05 2.57
CA GLU A 24 0.47 -4.38 1.44
C GLU A 24 1.55 -5.36 1.93
N ILE A 25 1.84 -6.38 1.12
CA ILE A 25 2.86 -7.39 1.45
C ILE A 25 4.02 -7.22 0.48
N MET A 26 5.20 -6.90 1.01
CA MET A 26 6.44 -6.84 0.25
C MET A 26 7.33 -8.03 0.61
N VAL A 27 7.70 -8.82 -0.39
CA VAL A 27 8.66 -9.92 -0.24
C VAL A 27 10.00 -9.51 -0.84
N ILE A 28 11.05 -9.61 -0.04
CA ILE A 28 12.42 -9.20 -0.38
C ILE A 28 13.30 -10.44 -0.41
N LYS A 29 14.11 -10.58 -1.46
CA LYS A 29 15.01 -11.73 -1.64
C LYS A 29 16.19 -11.73 -0.67
N LYS A 30 16.64 -10.55 -0.21
CA LYS A 30 17.72 -10.38 0.76
C LYS A 30 17.42 -11.13 2.06
N MET A 31 18.46 -11.66 2.70
CA MET A 31 18.33 -12.29 4.01
C MET A 31 18.20 -11.23 5.11
N TRP A 32 17.58 -11.60 6.24
CA TRP A 32 17.36 -10.67 7.35
C TRP A 32 18.64 -9.97 7.84
N PRO A 33 19.79 -10.66 8.00
CA PRO A 33 21.04 -9.99 8.43
C PRO A 33 21.59 -8.98 7.43
N GLU A 34 21.17 -9.06 6.16
CA GLU A 34 21.60 -8.15 5.09
C GLU A 34 20.68 -6.95 4.91
N PHE A 35 19.54 -6.93 5.60
CA PHE A 35 18.53 -5.88 5.49
C PHE A 35 19.03 -4.59 6.15
N LYS A 36 19.08 -3.49 5.38
CA LYS A 36 19.61 -2.20 5.82
C LYS A 36 18.50 -1.15 5.88
N ILE A 37 18.81 -0.01 6.50
CA ILE A 37 17.90 1.16 6.56
C ILE A 37 17.48 1.61 5.16
N SER A 38 18.40 1.59 4.18
CA SER A 38 18.08 1.92 2.79
C SER A 38 17.01 1.01 2.18
N ASP A 39 16.97 -0.27 2.59
CA ASP A 39 15.96 -1.21 2.12
C ASP A 39 14.59 -0.86 2.71
N LEU A 40 14.55 -0.41 3.97
CA LEU A 40 13.32 0.10 4.58
C LEU A 40 12.81 1.35 3.86
N ASP A 41 13.69 2.27 3.49
CA ASP A 41 13.32 3.45 2.70
C ASP A 41 12.70 3.06 1.35
N ASP A 42 13.27 2.05 0.68
CA ASP A 42 12.71 1.50 -0.54
C ASP A 42 11.33 0.85 -0.31
N CYS A 43 11.14 0.14 0.80
CA CYS A 43 9.85 -0.40 1.18
C CYS A 43 8.79 0.68 1.40
N ILE A 44 9.15 1.78 2.07
CA ILE A 44 8.26 2.90 2.33
C ILE A 44 7.92 3.64 1.04
N ARG A 45 8.91 3.87 0.15
CA ARG A 45 8.68 4.44 -1.18
C ARG A 45 7.72 3.58 -2.00
N PHE A 46 7.92 2.27 -2.01
CA PHE A 46 6.99 1.35 -2.67
C PHE A 46 5.59 1.48 -2.09
N PHE A 47 5.45 1.41 -0.77
CA PHE A 47 4.16 1.48 -0.07
C PHE A 47 3.41 2.78 -0.39
N SER A 48 4.11 3.91 -0.41
CA SER A 48 3.53 5.22 -0.68
C SER A 48 2.95 5.36 -2.10
N ASN A 49 3.44 4.56 -3.05
CA ASN A 49 2.96 4.56 -4.43
C ASN A 49 1.76 3.61 -4.65
N ARG A 50 1.30 2.88 -3.62
CA ARG A 50 0.21 1.91 -3.77
C ARG A 50 -1.16 2.58 -3.58
N GLU A 51 -2.06 2.35 -4.53
CA GLU A 51 -3.45 2.76 -4.41
C GLU A 51 -4.23 1.74 -3.55
N ARG A 52 -4.49 2.09 -2.29
CA ARG A 52 -5.24 1.24 -1.36
C ARG A 52 -6.74 1.47 -1.52
N ARG A 53 -7.44 0.48 -2.06
CA ARG A 53 -8.84 0.65 -2.49
C ARG A 53 -9.88 0.23 -1.45
N TYR A 54 -9.53 -0.66 -0.52
CA TYR A 54 -10.45 -1.18 0.52
C TYR A 54 -11.83 -1.60 0.00
N GLY A 55 -11.87 -2.30 -1.13
CA GLY A 55 -13.11 -2.78 -1.75
C GLY A 55 -13.71 -1.85 -2.81
N LYS A 56 -13.10 -0.69 -3.10
CA LYS A 56 -13.49 0.23 -4.18
C LYS A 56 -12.81 -0.09 -5.52
N THR A 57 -13.35 0.43 -6.62
CA THR A 57 -12.63 0.53 -7.90
C THR A 57 -11.67 1.72 -7.91
N SER A 58 -10.66 1.72 -8.77
CA SER A 58 -9.75 2.89 -8.90
C SER A 58 -10.47 4.18 -9.26
N GLU A 59 -11.53 4.09 -10.08
CA GLU A 59 -12.34 5.25 -10.41
C GLU A 59 -13.04 5.83 -9.17
N GLN A 60 -13.63 4.97 -8.34
CA GLN A 60 -14.27 5.38 -7.09
C GLN A 60 -13.27 6.00 -6.09
N VAL A 61 -12.03 5.51 -6.06
CA VAL A 61 -10.96 6.10 -5.24
C VAL A 61 -10.62 7.50 -5.75
N ARG A 62 -10.38 7.66 -7.06
CA ARG A 62 -10.10 8.97 -7.67
C ARG A 62 -11.23 9.97 -7.44
N MET A 63 -12.48 9.56 -7.66
CA MET A 63 -13.65 10.41 -7.45
C MET A 63 -13.76 10.89 -5.99
N SER A 64 -13.39 10.06 -5.02
CA SER A 64 -13.39 10.45 -3.60
C SER A 64 -12.27 11.42 -3.21
N LEU A 65 -11.25 11.59 -4.06
CA LEU A 65 -10.19 12.59 -3.88
C LEU A 65 -10.53 13.94 -4.52
N VAL A 66 -11.56 13.98 -5.38
CA VAL A 66 -12.07 15.22 -5.95
C VAL A 66 -12.98 15.87 -4.91
N ASP A 67 -12.58 17.04 -4.41
CA ASP A 67 -13.41 17.81 -3.49
C ASP A 67 -14.80 18.06 -4.13
N PRO A 68 -15.91 17.65 -3.49
CA PRO A 68 -17.25 17.89 -4.00
C PRO A 68 -17.55 19.39 -4.22
N CYS A 69 -16.83 20.27 -3.50
CA CYS A 69 -16.93 21.72 -3.62
C CYS A 69 -16.50 22.23 -5.00
N LEU A 70 -15.47 21.63 -5.61
CA LEU A 70 -14.93 22.07 -6.90
C LEU A 70 -15.82 21.66 -8.09
N ILE A 71 -16.56 20.55 -7.95
CA ILE A 71 -17.51 20.06 -8.97
C ILE A 71 -18.75 20.97 -9.08
N SER A 72 -19.07 21.74 -8.02
CA SER A 72 -20.22 22.65 -7.99
C SER A 72 -20.01 23.96 -8.77
N GLN A 73 -18.75 24.31 -9.08
CA GLN A 73 -18.41 25.57 -9.76
C GLN A 73 -18.41 25.45 -11.30
N GLU A 74 -18.22 24.25 -11.85
CA GLU A 74 -18.18 24.03 -13.31
C GLU A 74 -19.55 23.80 -13.97
N LYS A 75 -20.65 23.73 -13.19
CA LYS A 75 -22.00 23.45 -13.70
C LYS A 75 -22.89 24.70 -13.84
N ILE A 76 -22.33 25.90 -13.74
CA ILE A 76 -23.08 27.18 -13.78
C ILE A 76 -22.92 27.94 -15.12
N GLU A 77 -22.13 27.47 -16.09
CA GLU A 77 -22.10 28.05 -17.44
C GLU A 77 -22.87 27.22 -18.48
#